data_AF-A0A7R8NCU2-F1
#
_entry.id   AF-A0A7R8NCU2-F1
#
_cell.length_a   1.000
_cell.length_b   1.000
_cell.length_c   1.000
_cell.angle_alpha   90.00
_cell.angle_beta   90.00
_cell.angle_gamma   90.00
#
_symmetry.space_group_name_H-M   'P 1'
#
loop_
_entity.id
_entity.type
_entity.pdbx_description
1 polymer ?
#
loop_
_entity_poly.entity_id
_entity_poly.type
_entity_poly.pdbx_seq_one_letter_code
_entity_poly.pdbx_strand_id
1 'polypeptide(L)'
;MEHTERYELIFQMSGAEDDVVTVRLTDRTGAGGSPVYEDETGIVRAEISDRGEVRMLASGGHQVPGTPLLARPLVEGVPGRR
;
A
#
# COMPACT_ATOMS: atom_id res chain seq x y z
N MET A 1 1.70 -10.90 15.92
CA MET A 1 0.71 -10.26 15.02
C MET A 1 1.30 -10.41 13.64
N GLU A 2 0.70 -11.25 12.81
CA GLU A 2 1.18 -11.50 11.45
C GLU A 2 0.67 -10.35 10.57
N HIS A 3 1.56 -9.40 10.25
CA HIS A 3 1.22 -8.34 9.31
C HIS A 3 1.35 -8.90 7.90
N THR A 4 0.39 -8.59 7.03
CA THR A 4 0.46 -8.99 5.63
C THR A 4 1.72 -8.38 5.01
N GLU A 5 2.52 -9.17 4.32
CA GLU A 5 3.81 -8.70 3.79
C GLU A 5 3.66 -7.76 2.59
N ARG A 6 2.54 -7.81 1.86
CA ARG A 6 2.26 -6.99 0.69
C ARG A 6 0.81 -6.54 0.62
N TYR A 7 0.60 -5.32 0.12
CA TYR A 7 -0.73 -4.79 -0.15
C TYR A 7 -0.79 -4.23 -1.58
N GLU A 8 -1.97 -4.30 -2.18
CA GLU A 8 -2.30 -3.59 -3.41
C GLU A 8 -3.07 -2.31 -3.05
N LEU A 9 -2.52 -1.16 -3.39
CA LEU A 9 -3.17 0.14 -3.29
C LEU A 9 -3.87 0.45 -4.60
N ILE A 10 -5.18 0.68 -4.54
CA ILE A 10 -6.01 0.94 -5.72
C ILE A 10 -6.32 2.44 -5.78
N PHE A 11 -5.79 3.12 -6.79
CA PHE A 11 -5.99 4.53 -7.06
C PHE A 11 -7.01 4.68 -8.20
N GLN A 12 -8.19 5.22 -7.88
CA GLN A 12 -9.16 5.53 -8.93
C GLN A 12 -8.77 6.82 -9.63
N MET A 13 -8.39 6.75 -10.90
CA MET A 13 -8.32 7.94 -11.76
C MET A 13 -9.69 8.18 -12.40
N SER A 14 -10.21 9.41 -12.27
CA SER A 14 -11.46 9.77 -12.93
C SER A 14 -11.32 9.66 -14.45
N GLY A 15 -11.96 8.65 -15.04
CA GLY A 15 -12.02 8.42 -16.49
C GLY A 15 -10.99 7.44 -17.05
N ALA A 16 -10.21 6.75 -16.21
CA ALA A 16 -9.27 5.70 -16.63
C ALA A 16 -9.47 4.41 -15.81
N GLU A 17 -8.80 3.33 -16.21
CA GLU A 17 -8.73 2.10 -15.40
C GLU A 17 -8.10 2.37 -14.04
N ASP A 18 -8.51 1.61 -13.02
CA ASP A 18 -7.96 1.72 -11.67
C ASP A 18 -6.44 1.45 -11.70
N ASP A 19 -5.65 2.38 -11.17
CA ASP A 19 -4.20 2.23 -11.08
C ASP A 19 -3.87 1.44 -9.81
N VAL A 20 -3.23 0.28 -9.96
CA VAL A 20 -2.94 -0.64 -8.84
C VAL A 20 -1.44 -0.66 -8.58
N VAL A 21 -1.05 -0.26 -7.37
CA VAL A 21 0.34 -0.25 -6.94
C VAL A 21 0.56 -1.29 -5.85
N THR A 22 1.52 -2.18 -6.04
CA THR A 22 1.89 -3.17 -5.01
C THR A 22 2.94 -2.58 -4.08
N VAL A 23 2.62 -2.53 -2.79
CA VAL A 23 3.54 -2.07 -1.74
C VAL A 23 3.92 -3.24 -0.83
N ARG A 24 5.17 -3.24 -0.35
CA ARG A 24 5.75 -4.29 0.49
C ARG A 24 6.06 -3.73 1.88
N LEU A 25 5.88 -4.56 2.89
CA LEU A 25 6.18 -4.22 4.28
C LEU A 25 7.66 -3.83 4.39
N THR A 26 7.90 -2.73 5.11
CA THR A 26 9.25 -2.26 5.42
C THR A 26 9.49 -2.35 6.93
N ASP A 27 10.75 -2.25 7.35
CA ASP A 27 11.13 -2.13 8.77
C ASP A 27 10.79 -0.77 9.40
N ARG A 28 10.07 0.11 8.69
CA ARG A 28 9.68 1.43 9.19
C ARG A 28 8.27 1.40 9.77
N THR A 29 8.09 2.14 10.86
CA THR A 29 6.77 2.43 11.45
C THR A 29 6.41 3.88 11.19
N GLY A 30 5.19 4.13 10.75
CA GLY A 30 4.71 5.46 10.44
C GLY A 30 4.32 6.22 11.70
N ALA A 31 4.00 7.51 11.54
CA ALA A 31 3.68 8.40 12.67
C ALA A 31 2.39 7.99 13.42
N GLY A 32 1.50 7.22 12.80
CA GLY A 32 0.32 6.64 13.42
C GLY A 32 0.59 5.35 14.20
N GLY A 33 1.85 4.88 14.26
CA GLY A 33 2.23 3.65 14.96
C GLY A 33 1.91 2.37 14.19
N SER A 34 1.59 2.48 12.90
CA SER A 34 1.33 1.33 12.02
C SER A 34 2.52 1.09 11.08
N PRO A 35 2.70 -0.15 10.58
CA PRO A 35 3.79 -0.46 9.65
C PRO A 35 3.70 0.35 8.36
N VAL A 36 4.86 0.72 7.82
CA VAL A 36 4.98 1.40 6.53
C VAL A 36 5.26 0.39 5.44
N TYR A 37 4.53 0.54 4.36
CA TYR A 37 4.68 -0.20 3.13
C TYR A 37 5.23 0.71 2.04
N GLU A 38 6.10 0.18 1.21
CA GLU A 38 6.74 0.91 0.11
C GLU A 38 6.70 0.06 -1.17
N ASP A 39 6.40 0.71 -2.29
CA ASP A 39 6.50 0.09 -3.62
C ASP A 39 7.98 -0.10 -4.02
N GLU A 40 8.24 -0.97 -5.01
CA GLU A 40 9.60 -1.25 -5.50
C GLU A 40 10.34 -0.01 -6.01
N THR A 41 9.62 1.02 -6.48
CA THR A 41 10.20 2.29 -6.91
C THR A 41 10.58 3.23 -5.78
N GLY A 42 10.08 3.00 -4.55
CA GLY A 42 10.25 3.91 -3.42
C GLY A 42 9.44 5.21 -3.52
N ILE A 43 8.64 5.39 -4.57
CA ILE A 43 7.83 6.59 -4.79
C ILE A 43 6.57 6.53 -3.91
N VAL A 44 5.88 5.39 -3.94
CA VAL A 44 4.67 5.17 -3.16
C VAL A 44 5.04 4.60 -1.81
N ARG A 45 4.75 5.37 -0.75
CA ARG A 45 4.83 4.92 0.64
C ARG A 45 3.48 5.10 1.31
N ALA A 46 3.05 4.10 2.06
CA ALA A 46 1.79 4.16 2.80
C ALA A 46 1.94 3.48 4.15
N GLU A 47 1.45 4.15 5.19
CA GLU A 47 1.16 3.53 6.47
C GLU A 47 -0.19 2.80 6.35
N ILE A 48 -0.22 1.51 6.67
CA ILE A 48 -1.45 0.69 6.61
C ILE A 48 -1.70 0.09 7.99
N SER A 49 -2.84 0.41 8.59
CA SER A 49 -3.26 -0.19 9.85
C SER A 49 -3.82 -1.60 9.65
N ASP A 50 -3.87 -2.39 10.71
CA ASP A 50 -4.51 -3.72 10.70
C ASP A 50 -6.01 -3.66 10.31
N ARG A 51 -6.63 -2.48 10.45
CA ARG A 51 -8.01 -2.21 10.03
C ARG A 51 -8.16 -1.88 8.55
N GLY A 52 -7.04 -1.85 7.80
CA GLY A 52 -7.01 -1.45 6.40
C GLY A 52 -7.07 0.07 6.18
N GLU A 53 -6.85 0.87 7.22
CA GLU A 53 -6.76 2.33 7.06
C GLU A 53 -5.43 2.68 6.41
N VAL A 54 -5.49 3.41 5.29
CA VAL A 54 -4.32 3.79 4.51
C VAL A 54 -4.01 5.26 4.72
N ARG A 55 -2.76 5.56 5.07
CA ARG A 55 -2.24 6.92 5.16
C ARG A 55 -1.00 7.05 4.29
N MET A 56 -1.14 7.78 3.19
CA MET A 56 -0.03 8.05 2.27
C MET A 56 1.07 8.86 2.96
N LEU A 57 2.31 8.43 2.78
CA LEU A 57 3.51 9.12 3.23
C LEU A 57 4.19 9.74 2.00
N ALA A 58 4.26 11.07 1.95
CA ALA A 58 4.87 11.76 0.83
C ALA A 58 6.37 11.43 0.75
N SER A 59 6.83 10.91 -0.39
CA SER A 59 8.24 10.53 -0.55
C SER A 59 9.19 11.71 -0.80
N GLY A 60 8.63 12.91 -1.03
CA GLY A 60 9.35 14.17 -1.17
C GLY A 60 8.86 15.01 -2.35
N GLY A 61 8.58 16.29 -2.11
CA GLY A 61 8.75 17.40 -3.05
C GLY A 61 7.81 17.61 -4.24
N HIS A 62 7.14 16.60 -4.83
CA HIS A 62 6.47 16.88 -6.11
C HIS A 62 5.04 16.41 -6.30
N GLN A 63 4.64 15.18 -6.04
CA GLN A 63 3.22 14.80 -6.09
C GLN A 63 2.95 13.69 -5.08
N VAL A 64 1.99 13.91 -4.19
CA VAL A 64 1.38 12.80 -3.45
C VAL A 64 0.41 12.18 -4.46
N PRO A 65 0.55 10.90 -4.85
CA PRO A 65 -0.54 10.20 -5.53
C PRO A 65 -1.82 10.44 -4.72
N GLY A 66 -2.97 10.62 -5.38
CA GLY A 66 -4.24 10.83 -4.70
C GLY A 66 -4.47 9.78 -3.60
N THR A 67 -5.32 10.06 -2.62
CA THR A 67 -5.59 9.06 -1.57
C THR A 67 -6.11 7.77 -2.23
N PRO A 68 -5.45 6.62 -2.04
CA PRO A 68 -5.93 5.36 -2.60
C PRO A 68 -7.31 5.09 -2.03
N LEU A 69 -8.20 4.57 -2.88
CA LEU A 69 -9.56 4.25 -2.46
C LEU A 69 -9.56 3.05 -1.50
N LEU A 70 -8.60 2.15 -1.68
CA LEU A 70 -8.58 0.87 -0.97
C LEU A 70 -7.17 0.27 -0.93
N ALA A 71 -6.85 -0.41 0.17
CA ALA A 71 -5.70 -1.33 0.27
C ALA A 71 -6.21 -2.76 0.41
N ARG A 72 -5.77 -3.64 -0.50
CA ARG A 72 -6.07 -5.09 -0.43
C ARG A 72 -4.86 -5.83 0.09
N PRO A 73 -4.97 -6.65 1.14
CA PRO A 73 -3.88 -7.53 1.53
C PRO A 73 -3.64 -8.53 0.41
N LEU A 74 -2.43 -8.52 -0.14
CA LEU A 74 -1.99 -9.55 -1.06
C LEU A 74 -1.53 -10.73 -0.22
N VAL A 75 -2.48 -11.51 0.26
CA VAL A 75 -2.18 -12.88 0.67
C VAL A 75 -1.67 -13.57 -0.57
N GLU A 76 -0.38 -13.95 -0.58
CA GLU A 76 0.12 -14.94 -1.53
C GLU A 76 -0.71 -16.20 -1.27
N GLY A 77 -1.86 -16.28 -1.95
CA GLY A 77 -2.68 -17.46 -1.94
C GLY A 77 -1.75 -18.58 -2.35
N VAL A 78 -1.53 -19.53 -1.43
CA VAL A 78 -0.90 -20.82 -1.73
C VAL A 78 -1.31 -21.19 -3.15
N PRO A 79 -0.38 -21.31 -4.12
CA PRO A 79 -0.75 -21.50 -5.50
C PRO A 79 -1.67 -22.72 -5.52
N GLY A 80 -2.92 -22.48 -5.89
CA GLY A 80 -3.95 -23.51 -5.94
C GLY A 80 -3.42 -24.61 -6.83
N ARG A 81 -2.94 -25.67 -6.19
CA ARG A 81 -2.45 -26.88 -6.80
C ARG A 81 -3.61 -27.47 -7.60
N ARG A 82 -3.62 -27.30 -8.92
CA ARG A 82 -4.51 -28.01 -9.81
C ARG A 82 -3.78 -28.39 -11.09
#